data_AF-A0A2V6DVC2-F1
#
_entry.id   AF-A0A2V6DVC2-F1
#
_cell.length_a   1.000
_cell.length_b   1.000
_cell.length_c   1.000
_cell.angle_alpha   90.00
_cell.angle_beta   90.00
_cell.angle_gamma   90.00
#
_symmetry.space_group_name_H-M   'P 1'
#
loop_
_entity.id
_entity.type
_entity.pdbx_description
1 polymer ?
#
loop_
_entity_poly.entity_id
_entity_poly.type
_entity_poly.pdbx_seq_one_letter_code
_entity_poly.pdbx_strand_id
1 'polypeptide(L)'
;MEMKEMTKEDRKAAFTLMELLLVIVIIVILVGLAFPVFQGVLERAKKLQAKNDLTQIVTAVNAFYTEYGRYPLVTDDTPIANNSDLLYTLRGVANGANVGNAVNTRQIVFISPAEDTSQTNP
;
A
#
# COMPACT_ATOMS: atom_id res chain seq x y z
N MET A 1 50.40 -51.07 17.97
CA MET A 1 49.90 -50.44 16.74
C MET A 1 48.86 -49.40 17.17
N GLU A 2 49.30 -48.16 17.40
CA GLU A 2 48.38 -47.03 17.55
C GLU A 2 48.37 -46.26 16.23
N MET A 3 47.20 -46.20 15.58
CA MET A 3 46.98 -45.36 14.41
C MET A 3 46.66 -43.95 14.91
N LYS A 4 47.59 -43.02 14.72
CA LYS A 4 47.39 -41.61 15.01
C LYS A 4 46.53 -41.00 13.90
N GLU A 5 45.28 -40.68 14.22
CA GLU A 5 44.42 -39.96 13.31
C GLU A 5 45.00 -38.56 13.00
N MET A 6 45.12 -38.27 11.71
CA MET A 6 45.42 -36.93 11.20
C MET A 6 44.11 -36.17 11.11
N THR A 7 43.77 -35.43 12.16
CA THR A 7 42.70 -34.45 12.14
C THR A 7 43.10 -33.32 11.19
N LYS A 8 42.36 -33.21 10.08
CA LYS A 8 42.53 -32.17 9.06
C LYS A 8 42.20 -30.82 9.68
N GLU A 9 43.21 -29.99 9.92
CA GLU A 9 43.02 -28.64 10.44
C GLU A 9 42.30 -27.78 9.40
N ASP A 10 41.05 -27.42 9.69
CA ASP A 10 40.27 -26.47 8.89
C ASP A 10 40.94 -25.09 8.99
N ARG A 11 41.64 -24.70 7.93
CA ARG A 11 42.25 -23.37 7.79
C ARG A 11 41.15 -22.32 7.88
N LYS A 12 41.04 -21.66 9.03
CA LYS A 12 40.17 -20.51 9.22
C LYS A 12 40.60 -19.40 8.27
N ALA A 13 39.74 -19.03 7.34
CA ALA A 13 39.97 -17.91 6.43
C ALA A 13 39.99 -16.61 7.24
N ALA A 14 41.13 -15.93 7.26
CA ALA A 14 41.26 -14.58 7.83
C ALA A 14 40.86 -13.56 6.76
N PHE A 15 39.96 -12.64 7.11
CA PHE A 15 39.47 -11.60 6.21
C PHE A 15 40.58 -10.57 5.95
N THR A 16 40.88 -10.29 4.69
CA THR A 16 41.88 -9.28 4.33
C THR A 16 41.26 -7.88 4.32
N LEU A 17 42.06 -6.86 4.66
CA LEU A 17 41.64 -5.46 4.52
C LEU A 17 41.28 -5.11 3.07
N MET A 18 41.93 -5.76 2.11
CA MET A 18 41.67 -5.59 0.68
C MET A 18 40.29 -6.13 0.27
N GLU A 19 39.89 -7.28 0.82
CA GLU A 19 38.54 -7.82 0.60
C GLU A 19 37.47 -6.86 1.13
N LEU A 20 37.67 -6.27 2.32
CA LEU A 20 36.72 -5.28 2.84
C LEU A 20 36.69 -3.99 2.00
N LEU A 21 37.86 -3.51 1.59
CA LEU A 21 38.00 -2.27 0.85
C LEU A 21 37.39 -2.37 -0.55
N LEU A 22 37.61 -3.48 -1.25
CA LEU A 22 37.03 -3.68 -2.57
C LEU A 22 35.49 -3.73 -2.52
N VAL A 23 34.93 -4.32 -1.45
CA VAL A 23 33.47 -4.41 -1.26
C VAL A 23 32.84 -3.03 -1.13
N ILE A 24 33.40 -2.15 -0.31
CA ILE A 24 32.85 -0.79 -0.16
C ILE A 24 32.98 0.01 -1.46
N VAL A 25 34.07 -0.17 -2.23
CA VAL A 25 34.25 0.47 -3.53
C VAL A 25 33.16 0.04 -4.51
N ILE A 26 32.87 -1.26 -4.58
CA ILE A 26 31.82 -1.79 -5.44
C ILE A 26 30.44 -1.26 -5.00
N ILE A 27 30.14 -1.23 -3.69
CA ILE A 27 28.87 -0.70 -3.17
C ILE A 27 28.69 0.77 -3.56
N VAL A 28 29.73 1.60 -3.42
CA VAL A 28 29.68 3.03 -3.78
C VAL A 28 29.41 3.23 -5.27
N ILE A 29 30.04 2.42 -6.14
CA ILE A 29 29.78 2.48 -7.58
C ILE A 29 28.31 2.12 -7.89
N LEU A 30 27.81 1.03 -7.31
CA LEU A 30 26.42 0.58 -7.53
C LEU A 30 25.40 1.62 -7.04
N VAL A 31 25.59 2.17 -5.84
CA VAL A 31 24.70 3.21 -5.28
C VAL A 31 24.82 4.50 -6.10
N GLY A 32 26.02 4.89 -6.51
CA GLY A 32 26.26 6.08 -7.33
C GLY A 32 25.50 6.04 -8.68
N LEU A 33 25.37 4.87 -9.28
CA LEU A 33 24.58 4.67 -10.50
C LEU A 33 23.07 4.62 -10.22
N ALA A 34 22.65 4.08 -9.07
CA ALA A 34 21.24 3.89 -8.74
C ALA A 34 20.55 5.16 -8.15
N PHE A 35 21.28 5.94 -7.35
CA PHE A 35 20.76 7.11 -6.65
C PHE A 35 20.07 8.17 -7.54
N PRO A 36 20.59 8.57 -8.72
CA PRO A 36 19.98 9.64 -9.51
C PRO A 36 18.56 9.33 -9.99
N VAL A 37 18.22 8.05 -10.17
CA VAL A 37 16.91 7.64 -10.71
C VAL A 37 15.83 7.54 -9.61
N PHE A 38 16.23 7.52 -8.34
CA PHE A 38 15.34 7.22 -7.22
C PHE A 38 14.17 8.22 -7.07
N GLN A 39 14.42 9.52 -7.26
CA GLN A 39 13.39 10.55 -7.09
C GLN A 39 12.24 10.40 -8.10
N GLY A 40 12.57 10.11 -9.37
CA GLY A 40 11.58 9.90 -10.42
C GLY A 40 10.76 8.62 -10.21
N VAL A 41 11.35 7.57 -9.64
CA VAL A 41 10.62 6.35 -9.26
C VAL A 41 9.63 6.64 -8.13
N LEU A 42 10.02 7.42 -7.12
CA LEU A 42 9.13 7.78 -6.02
C LEU A 42 7.94 8.62 -6.49
N GLU A 43 8.16 9.61 -7.37
CA GLU A 43 7.07 10.41 -7.93
C GLU A 43 6.11 9.55 -8.76
N ARG A 44 6.65 8.65 -9.58
CA ARG A 44 5.84 7.67 -10.32
C ARG A 44 5.07 6.75 -9.38
N ALA A 45 5.67 6.27 -8.29
CA ALA A 45 5.01 5.44 -7.29
C ALA A 45 3.86 6.19 -6.62
N LYS A 46 4.06 7.46 -6.21
CA LYS A 46 2.99 8.31 -5.67
C LYS A 46 1.85 8.52 -6.67
N LYS A 47 2.18 8.77 -7.94
CA LYS A 47 1.17 8.92 -9.01
C LYS A 47 0.41 7.62 -9.28
N LEU A 48 1.10 6.47 -9.25
CA LEU A 48 0.50 5.16 -9.39
C LEU A 48 -0.44 4.86 -8.22
N GLN A 49 -0.02 5.17 -6.99
CA GLN A 49 -0.85 5.02 -5.81
C GLN A 49 -2.13 5.86 -5.91
N ALA A 50 -2.00 7.17 -6.21
CA ALA A 50 -3.16 8.04 -6.41
C ALA A 50 -4.09 7.54 -7.52
N LYS A 51 -3.55 7.00 -8.63
CA LYS A 51 -4.35 6.40 -9.70
C LYS A 51 -5.11 5.16 -9.22
N ASN A 52 -4.47 4.31 -8.43
CA ASN A 52 -5.10 3.11 -7.86
C ASN A 52 -6.19 3.49 -6.87
N ASP A 53 -5.97 4.49 -6.02
CA ASP A 53 -6.96 5.01 -5.07
C ASP A 53 -8.19 5.56 -5.81
N LEU A 54 -8.00 6.35 -6.86
CA LEU A 54 -9.09 6.84 -7.71
C LEU A 54 -9.86 5.69 -8.37
N THR A 55 -9.16 4.66 -8.84
CA THR A 55 -9.79 3.48 -9.47
C THR A 55 -10.67 2.72 -8.47
N GLN A 56 -10.22 2.60 -7.21
CA GLN A 56 -11.01 2.02 -6.13
C GLN A 56 -12.26 2.86 -5.82
N ILE A 57 -12.12 4.18 -5.75
CA ILE A 57 -13.26 5.09 -5.53
C ILE A 57 -14.28 4.97 -6.67
N VAL A 58 -13.85 5.00 -7.93
CA VAL A 58 -14.76 4.85 -9.10
C VAL A 58 -15.50 3.52 -9.04
N THR A 59 -14.80 2.43 -8.73
CA THR A 59 -15.41 1.10 -8.61
C THR A 59 -16.44 1.06 -7.48
N ALA A 60 -16.11 1.66 -6.32
CA ALA A 60 -17.01 1.74 -5.18
C ALA A 60 -18.26 2.58 -5.47
N VAL A 61 -18.12 3.71 -6.17
CA VAL A 61 -19.26 4.55 -6.59
C VAL A 61 -20.16 3.82 -7.58
N ASN A 62 -19.58 3.07 -8.53
CA ASN A 62 -20.37 2.26 -9.47
C ASN A 62 -21.09 1.11 -8.78
N ALA A 63 -20.45 0.47 -7.79
CA ALA A 63 -21.09 -0.54 -6.96
C ALA A 63 -22.24 0.06 -6.13
N PHE A 64 -22.05 1.26 -5.57
CA PHE A 64 -23.10 2.01 -4.89
C PHE A 64 -24.29 2.30 -5.82
N TYR A 65 -24.03 2.74 -7.05
CA TYR A 65 -25.08 2.99 -8.05
C TYR A 65 -25.84 1.71 -8.41
N THR A 66 -25.14 0.58 -8.53
CA THR A 66 -25.76 -0.72 -8.80
C THR A 66 -26.71 -1.14 -7.68
N GLU A 67 -26.34 -0.86 -6.42
CA GLU A 67 -27.15 -1.21 -5.25
C GLU A 67 -28.34 -0.27 -5.02
N TYR A 68 -28.12 1.05 -5.14
CA TYR A 68 -29.10 2.07 -4.75
C TYR A 68 -29.79 2.77 -5.94
N GLY A 69 -29.37 2.52 -7.17
CA GLY A 69 -29.92 3.14 -8.39
C GLY A 69 -29.63 4.64 -8.53
N ARG A 70 -28.81 5.21 -7.64
CA ARG A 70 -28.43 6.63 -7.61
C ARG A 70 -26.99 6.79 -7.17
N TYR A 71 -26.35 7.89 -7.57
CA TYR A 71 -25.03 8.24 -7.06
C TYR A 71 -25.10 8.63 -5.58
N PRO A 72 -23.98 8.53 -4.83
CA PRO A 72 -23.95 8.84 -3.39
C PRO A 72 -24.08 10.34 -3.14
N LEU A 73 -25.26 10.92 -3.37
CA LEU A 73 -25.58 12.35 -3.18
C LEU A 73 -26.44 12.54 -1.92
N VAL A 74 -26.27 13.67 -1.23
CA VAL A 74 -26.99 13.99 0.02
C VAL A 74 -28.48 14.28 -0.26
N THR A 75 -28.76 15.03 -1.33
CA THR A 75 -30.09 15.18 -1.96
C THR A 75 -29.92 15.20 -3.48
N ASP A 76 -31.03 15.04 -4.23
CA ASP A 76 -31.05 14.81 -5.69
C ASP A 76 -30.22 15.82 -6.54
N ASP A 77 -29.88 16.99 -5.98
CA ASP A 77 -29.07 18.02 -6.65
C ASP A 77 -28.00 18.68 -5.74
N THR A 78 -27.76 18.17 -4.53
CA THR A 78 -26.66 18.68 -3.70
C THR A 78 -25.43 17.78 -3.83
N PRO A 79 -24.35 18.27 -4.46
CA PRO A 79 -23.06 17.61 -4.37
C PRO A 79 -22.69 17.44 -2.90
N ILE A 80 -22.08 16.31 -2.58
CA ILE A 80 -21.56 16.06 -1.25
C ILE A 80 -20.57 17.19 -0.94
N ALA A 81 -20.86 17.99 0.08
CA ALA A 81 -20.14 19.23 0.35
C ALA A 81 -18.66 18.99 0.69
N ASN A 82 -18.32 17.80 1.21
CA ASN A 82 -16.98 17.43 1.64
C ASN A 82 -16.58 16.04 1.13
N ASN A 83 -15.32 15.90 0.72
CA ASN A 83 -14.74 14.62 0.31
C ASN A 83 -14.79 13.54 1.41
N SER A 84 -14.79 13.95 2.68
CA SER A 84 -14.94 13.06 3.83
C SER A 84 -16.29 12.36 3.87
N ASP A 85 -17.36 13.06 3.49
CA ASP A 85 -18.74 12.58 3.58
C ASP A 85 -19.03 11.52 2.51
N LEU A 86 -18.42 11.69 1.33
CA LEU A 86 -18.36 10.66 0.29
C LEU A 86 -17.71 9.40 0.86
N LEU A 87 -16.52 9.55 1.45
CA LEU A 87 -15.75 8.42 1.95
C LEU A 87 -16.47 7.71 3.09
N TYR A 88 -17.13 8.43 4.01
CA TYR A 88 -17.95 7.83 5.05
C TYR A 88 -19.14 7.04 4.49
N THR A 89 -19.81 7.59 3.46
CA THR A 89 -20.92 6.94 2.78
C THR A 89 -20.47 5.65 2.08
N LEU A 90 -19.36 5.68 1.33
CA LEU A 90 -18.83 4.49 0.66
C LEU A 90 -18.26 3.46 1.63
N ARG A 91 -17.77 3.89 2.80
CA ARG A 91 -17.24 2.99 3.84
C ARG A 91 -18.31 2.40 4.76
N GLY A 92 -19.56 2.85 4.67
CA GLY A 92 -20.63 2.43 5.57
C GLY A 92 -20.44 2.87 7.03
N VAL A 93 -19.55 3.84 7.29
CA VAL A 93 -19.21 4.30 8.64
C VAL A 93 -20.17 5.41 9.07
N ALA A 94 -20.92 5.19 10.15
CA ALA A 94 -21.78 6.20 10.76
C ALA A 94 -20.97 7.13 11.68
N ASN A 95 -20.48 8.26 11.17
CA ASN A 95 -19.85 9.29 12.00
C ASN A 95 -20.79 10.49 12.16
N GLY A 96 -21.45 10.61 13.33
CA GLY A 96 -21.93 11.84 14.00
C GLY A 96 -22.78 12.89 13.26
N ALA A 97 -22.89 12.85 11.94
CA ALA A 97 -23.71 13.69 11.09
C ALA A 97 -24.40 12.73 10.12
N ASN A 98 -25.72 12.78 10.10
CA ASN A 98 -26.65 11.81 9.52
C ASN A 98 -26.53 11.55 7.99
N VAL A 99 -25.46 11.99 7.34
CA VAL A 99 -25.27 11.95 5.89
C VAL A 99 -25.01 10.52 5.40
N GLY A 100 -24.09 9.79 6.04
CA GLY A 100 -23.76 8.41 5.65
C GLY A 100 -24.96 7.45 5.75
N ASN A 101 -25.76 7.59 6.82
CA ASN A 101 -26.93 6.75 7.05
C ASN A 101 -28.15 7.13 6.18
N ALA A 102 -28.29 8.39 5.80
CA ALA A 102 -29.36 8.83 4.89
C ALA A 102 -29.10 8.37 3.44
N VAL A 103 -27.83 8.29 3.04
CA VAL A 103 -27.44 7.94 1.67
C VAL A 103 -27.20 6.44 1.53
N ASN A 104 -26.43 5.83 2.43
CA ASN A 104 -26.16 4.39 2.51
C ASN A 104 -26.96 3.76 3.68
N THR A 105 -28.28 3.66 3.50
CA THR A 105 -29.20 3.20 4.56
C THR A 105 -28.95 1.75 5.01
N ARG A 106 -28.36 0.92 4.14
CA ARG A 106 -28.02 -0.48 4.43
C ARG A 106 -26.59 -0.65 4.98
N GLN A 107 -25.84 0.44 5.15
CA GLN A 107 -24.47 0.46 5.65
C GLN A 107 -23.53 -0.53 4.92
N ILE A 108 -23.72 -0.69 3.61
CA ILE A 108 -22.88 -1.58 2.79
C ILE A 108 -21.52 -0.93 2.60
N VAL A 109 -20.44 -1.70 2.75
CA VAL A 109 -19.09 -1.19 2.54
C VAL A 109 -18.67 -1.41 1.09
N PHE A 110 -18.49 -0.31 0.36
CA PHE A 110 -18.10 -0.30 -1.05
C PHE A 110 -16.60 -0.05 -1.26
N ILE A 111 -15.94 0.58 -0.28
CA ILE A 111 -14.50 0.82 -0.31
C ILE A 111 -13.89 0.56 1.06
N SER A 112 -12.75 -0.10 1.09
CA SER A 112 -11.99 -0.40 2.31
C SER A 112 -10.56 0.10 2.18
N PRO A 113 -9.95 0.55 3.29
CA PRO A 113 -8.52 0.81 3.30
C PRO A 113 -7.77 -0.48 2.92
N ALA A 114 -6.64 -0.35 2.21
CA ALA A 114 -5.83 -1.49 1.78
C ALA A 114 -5.33 -2.39 2.95
N GLU A 115 -5.36 -1.87 4.17
CA GLU A 115 -4.88 -2.54 5.39
C GLU A 115 -6.00 -3.19 6.21
N ASP A 116 -7.27 -3.00 5.83
CA ASP A 116 -8.40 -3.55 6.59
C ASP A 116 -8.77 -4.95 6.10
N THR A 117 -8.04 -5.96 6.58
CA THR A 117 -8.37 -7.39 6.38
C THR A 117 -9.61 -7.85 7.16
N SER A 118 -10.25 -6.96 7.93
CA SER A 118 -11.40 -7.29 8.78
C SER A 118 -12.72 -7.31 8.01
N GLN A 119 -12.70 -6.99 6.72
CA GLN A 119 -13.86 -7.12 5.84
C GLN A 119 -14.05 -8.56 5.36
N THR A 120 -14.31 -9.46 6.30
CA THR A 120 -15.08 -10.67 6.01
C THR A 120 -16.54 -10.26 5.98
N ASN A 121 -17.07 -9.92 4.80
CA ASN A 121 -18.50 -10.03 4.58
C ASN A 121 -18.84 -11.52 4.46
N PRO A 122 -19.89 -12.06 5.12
CA PRO A 122 -20.40 -13.38 4.80
C PRO A 122 -20.84 -13.50 3.34
#